data_AF-A0A536JA58-F1
#
_entry.id   AF-A0A536JA58-F1
#
_cell.length_a   1.000
_cell.length_b   1.000
_cell.length_c   1.000
_cell.angle_alpha   90.00
_cell.angle_beta   90.00
_cell.angle_gamma   90.00
#
_symmetry.space_group_name_H-M   'P 1'
#
loop_
_entity.id
_entity.type
_entity.pdbx_description
1 polymer ?
#
loop_
_entity_poly.entity_id
_entity_poly.type
_entity_poly.pdbx_seq_one_letter_code
_entity_poly.pdbx_strand_id
1 'polypeptide(L)'
;MARRHWEFDLEDGHHVVDLVHGYFLGTRTFVVDGTKSVQRATPFTDHSGEYPFDLTGHDARLRVTTNGLTYSHDLVIDGRSISTGEPPAIARPKMGGLRSQRAAGIFLFAILVPVAIAVSIGGYDEYRYHTGSASAVGVVQDKRVISGRYGPTYELTYVFVDRTGVIHTDRGDVPRATYDQARTGSRYTIQYLPDDPSLSRVLGKDDTLPIAGLMAFAIFGLCYSAYAIVAGSRRLAAAKRIAAVGQPVTATVTKLKQVDIRGVGKTVTVEYAYNDPFGRSRKGRGPFMYPSESAKYRVGSPVRVLVDPDRPGDSLLP
;
A
#
# COMPACT_ATOMS: atom_id res chain seq x y z
N MET A 1 20.11 -0.73 -2.61
CA MET A 1 21.05 -1.83 -2.90
C MET A 1 21.62 -2.26 -1.56
N ALA A 2 21.61 -3.56 -1.25
CA ALA A 2 22.21 -4.09 -0.02
C ALA A 2 23.54 -4.75 -0.32
N ARG A 3 24.51 -4.59 0.58
CA ARG A 3 25.72 -5.41 0.64
C ARG A 3 25.71 -6.18 1.95
N ARG A 4 26.05 -7.46 1.90
CA ARG A 4 26.20 -8.34 3.05
C ARG A 4 27.45 -9.17 2.88
N HIS A 5 28.03 -9.54 4.01
CA HIS A 5 29.28 -10.25 4.12
C HIS A 5 29.14 -11.22 5.29
N TRP A 6 29.55 -12.46 5.07
CA TRP A 6 29.55 -13.52 6.07
C TRP A 6 30.87 -14.26 6.00
N GLU A 7 31.44 -14.56 7.17
CA GLU A 7 32.60 -15.42 7.37
C GLU A 7 32.20 -16.50 8.36
N PHE A 8 32.49 -17.76 8.06
CA PHE A 8 32.14 -18.89 8.91
C PHE A 8 33.03 -20.10 8.60
N ASP A 9 33.14 -21.01 9.57
CA ASP A 9 33.90 -22.25 9.45
C ASP A 9 32.97 -23.44 9.24
N LEU A 10 33.30 -24.30 8.28
CA LEU A 10 32.69 -25.59 8.01
C LEU A 10 33.73 -26.71 8.18
N GLU A 11 33.31 -27.96 7.98
CA GLU A 11 34.21 -29.12 8.12
C GLU A 11 35.35 -29.13 7.09
N ASP A 12 35.14 -28.51 5.92
CA ASP A 12 36.09 -28.41 4.82
C ASP A 12 36.95 -27.14 4.85
N GLY A 13 36.63 -26.17 5.72
CA GLY A 13 37.49 -25.02 5.99
C GLY A 13 36.76 -23.73 6.33
N HIS A 14 37.49 -22.63 6.20
CA HIS A 14 36.97 -21.28 6.39
C HIS A 14 36.40 -20.75 5.07
N HIS A 15 35.18 -20.21 5.11
CA HIS A 15 34.47 -19.71 3.93
C HIS A 15 34.06 -18.25 4.06
N VAL A 16 34.09 -17.56 2.93
CA VAL A 16 33.70 -16.15 2.82
C VAL A 16 32.64 -15.98 1.74
N VAL A 17 31.51 -15.37 2.11
CA VAL A 17 30.39 -15.10 1.19
C VAL A 17 30.04 -13.62 1.22
N ASP A 18 30.17 -12.96 0.06
CA ASP A 18 29.65 -11.62 -0.18
C ASP A 18 28.38 -11.66 -1.02
N LEU A 19 27.40 -10.85 -0.64
CA LEU A 19 26.18 -10.63 -1.40
C LEU A 19 25.99 -9.16 -1.74
N VAL A 20 25.68 -8.90 -3.00
CA VAL A 20 25.13 -7.64 -3.47
C VAL A 20 23.71 -7.87 -3.99
N HIS A 21 22.72 -7.28 -3.32
CA HIS A 21 21.30 -7.40 -3.69
C HIS A 21 20.73 -6.07 -4.21
N GLY A 22 20.33 -6.04 -5.48
CA GLY A 22 19.61 -4.94 -6.11
C GLY A 22 18.11 -5.04 -5.91
N TYR A 23 17.54 -4.26 -4.97
CA TYR A 23 16.13 -4.36 -4.58
C TYR A 23 15.09 -4.11 -5.68
N PHE A 24 15.42 -3.33 -6.71
CA PHE A 24 14.49 -2.99 -7.79
C PHE A 24 14.53 -3.98 -8.97
N LEU A 25 15.73 -4.48 -9.27
CA LEU A 25 15.99 -5.39 -10.39
C LEU A 25 16.04 -6.86 -9.95
N GLY A 26 15.98 -7.13 -8.64
CA GLY A 26 16.10 -8.45 -8.02
C GLY A 26 17.40 -9.18 -8.34
N THR A 27 18.41 -8.46 -8.83
CA THR A 27 19.71 -9.03 -9.16
C THR A 27 20.46 -9.33 -7.87
N ARG A 28 20.97 -10.55 -7.76
CA ARG A 28 21.77 -11.04 -6.63
C ARG A 28 23.14 -11.42 -7.19
N THR A 29 24.17 -10.77 -6.73
CA THR A 29 25.55 -11.12 -7.06
C THR A 29 26.20 -11.70 -5.83
N PHE A 30 26.62 -12.95 -5.92
CA PHE A 30 27.37 -13.64 -4.89
C PHE A 30 28.85 -13.63 -5.25
N VAL A 31 29.71 -13.53 -4.24
CA VAL A 31 31.12 -13.89 -4.33
C VAL A 31 31.37 -14.89 -3.20
N VAL A 32 31.66 -16.14 -3.54
CA VAL A 32 31.86 -17.25 -2.60
C VAL A 32 33.30 -17.71 -2.77
N ASP A 33 34.12 -17.56 -1.74
CA ASP A 33 35.55 -17.89 -1.76
C ASP A 33 36.27 -17.32 -3.00
N GLY A 34 35.95 -16.06 -3.33
CA GLY A 34 36.47 -15.35 -4.51
C GLY A 34 35.77 -15.67 -5.84
N THR A 35 34.90 -16.68 -5.90
CA THR A 35 34.16 -17.05 -7.12
C THR A 35 32.85 -16.30 -7.22
N LYS A 36 32.68 -15.53 -8.30
CA LYS A 36 31.50 -14.68 -8.52
C LYS A 36 30.39 -15.39 -9.29
N SER A 37 29.17 -15.38 -8.76
CA SER A 37 27.96 -15.80 -9.47
C SER A 37 26.89 -14.70 -9.48
N VAL A 38 26.04 -14.69 -10.52
CA VAL A 38 24.99 -13.67 -10.68
C VAL A 38 23.67 -14.34 -10.99
N GLN A 39 22.67 -14.09 -10.15
CA GLN A 39 21.30 -14.49 -10.36
C GLN A 39 20.46 -13.28 -10.73
N ARG A 40 19.74 -13.37 -11.84
CA ARG A 40 18.82 -12.32 -12.30
C ARG A 40 17.38 -12.75 -12.01
N ALA A 41 16.58 -11.81 -11.51
CA ALA A 41 15.15 -11.99 -11.34
C ALA A 41 14.39 -11.01 -12.24
N THR A 42 13.09 -11.24 -12.41
CA THR A 42 12.21 -10.30 -13.12
C THR A 42 12.10 -8.99 -12.32
N PRO A 43 12.36 -7.82 -12.92
CA PRO A 43 12.25 -6.53 -12.24
C PRO A 43 10.88 -6.32 -11.59
N PHE A 44 10.84 -5.59 -10.47
CA PHE A 44 9.60 -5.20 -9.78
C PHE A 44 8.72 -6.37 -9.29
N THR A 45 9.31 -7.53 -9.05
CA THR A 45 8.63 -8.67 -8.40
C THR A 45 9.11 -8.81 -6.96
N ASP A 46 8.39 -9.60 -6.15
CA ASP A 46 8.90 -9.95 -4.83
C ASP A 46 10.18 -10.77 -4.97
N HIS A 47 11.19 -10.37 -4.20
CA HIS A 47 12.52 -10.97 -4.20
C HIS A 47 12.81 -11.70 -2.90
N SER A 48 11.80 -11.89 -2.02
CA SER A 48 11.87 -12.87 -0.95
C SER A 48 11.75 -14.31 -1.47
N GLY A 49 12.45 -15.20 -0.79
CA GLY A 49 12.52 -16.61 -1.15
C GLY A 49 13.84 -17.22 -0.71
N GLU A 50 14.06 -18.45 -1.15
CA GLU A 50 15.34 -19.15 -1.05
C GLU A 50 15.98 -19.21 -2.42
N TYR A 51 17.27 -18.92 -2.47
CA TYR A 51 18.05 -18.84 -3.69
C TYR A 51 19.29 -19.71 -3.51
N PRO A 52 19.35 -20.91 -4.12
CA PRO A 52 20.51 -21.77 -4.01
C PRO A 52 21.72 -21.10 -4.68
N PHE A 53 22.91 -21.31 -4.15
CA PHE A 53 24.17 -20.91 -4.77
C PHE A 53 25.22 -21.99 -4.55
N ASP A 54 26.27 -21.99 -5.38
CA ASP A 54 27.29 -23.02 -5.32
C ASP A 54 28.23 -22.76 -4.14
N LEU A 55 28.32 -23.75 -3.24
CA LEU A 55 29.34 -23.90 -2.20
C LEU A 55 29.72 -25.38 -2.21
N THR A 56 30.99 -25.68 -2.48
CA THR A 56 31.44 -27.06 -2.73
C THR A 56 31.09 -27.95 -1.55
N GLY A 57 30.39 -29.07 -1.79
CA GLY A 57 30.08 -30.05 -0.74
C GLY A 57 28.88 -29.73 0.16
N HIS A 58 28.24 -28.57 0.01
CA HIS A 58 27.19 -28.09 0.93
C HIS A 58 25.90 -27.67 0.21
N ASP A 59 24.73 -27.87 0.82
CA ASP A 59 23.45 -27.28 0.35
C ASP A 59 23.37 -25.82 0.81
N ALA A 60 23.85 -24.91 -0.02
CA ALA A 60 23.94 -23.49 0.30
C ALA A 60 22.84 -22.67 -0.36
N ARG A 61 22.10 -21.91 0.45
CA ARG A 61 20.99 -21.06 0.01
C ARG A 61 21.03 -19.70 0.67
N LEU A 62 20.82 -18.67 -0.12
CA LEU A 62 20.47 -17.36 0.39
C LEU A 62 18.97 -17.32 0.66
N ARG A 63 18.62 -17.12 1.91
CA ARG A 63 17.26 -16.76 2.30
C ARG A 63 17.13 -15.25 2.32
N VAL A 64 16.26 -14.73 1.46
CA VAL A 64 15.84 -13.35 1.50
C VAL A 64 14.45 -13.30 2.12
N THR A 65 14.34 -12.62 3.25
CA THR A 65 13.06 -12.28 3.87
C THR A 65 12.89 -10.77 3.82
N THR A 66 11.67 -10.28 3.94
CA THR A 66 11.46 -8.83 3.92
C THR A 66 10.16 -8.45 4.60
N ASN A 67 10.18 -7.35 5.35
CA ASN A 67 9.06 -6.87 6.16
C ASN A 67 8.17 -5.84 5.44
N GLY A 68 8.54 -5.43 4.22
CA GLY A 68 7.84 -4.38 3.47
C GLY A 68 8.73 -3.22 3.11
N LEU A 69 9.67 -2.87 4.01
CA LEU A 69 10.54 -1.70 3.91
C LEU A 69 12.00 -2.08 3.74
N THR A 70 12.41 -3.18 4.39
CA THR A 70 13.79 -3.66 4.40
C THR A 70 13.85 -5.13 4.03
N TYR A 71 14.95 -5.55 3.43
CA TYR A 71 15.26 -6.96 3.21
C TYR A 71 16.22 -7.44 4.29
N SER A 72 15.89 -8.57 4.88
CA SER A 72 16.75 -9.38 5.72
C SER A 72 17.32 -10.51 4.89
N HIS A 73 18.58 -10.82 5.15
CA HIS A 73 19.35 -11.80 4.42
C HIS A 73 19.93 -12.77 5.43
N ASP A 74 19.79 -14.05 5.15
CA ASP A 74 20.36 -15.10 5.96
C ASP A 74 20.94 -16.17 5.04
N LEU A 75 22.12 -16.68 5.39
CA LEU A 75 22.71 -17.83 4.70
C LEU A 75 22.23 -19.09 5.41
N VAL A 76 21.70 -20.01 4.62
CA VAL A 76 21.31 -21.34 5.07
C VAL A 76 22.28 -22.34 4.45
N ILE A 77 23.08 -22.99 5.28
CA ILE A 77 24.00 -24.06 4.87
C ILE A 77 23.54 -25.34 5.55
N ASP A 78 23.35 -26.40 4.77
CA ASP A 78 22.93 -27.74 5.25
C ASP A 78 21.68 -27.69 6.16
N GLY A 79 20.75 -26.82 5.79
CA GLY A 79 19.48 -26.63 6.48
C GLY A 79 19.56 -25.83 7.78
N ARG A 80 20.69 -25.16 8.08
CA ARG A 80 20.85 -24.29 9.26
C ARG A 80 21.24 -22.88 8.87
N SER A 81 20.68 -21.91 9.59
CA SER A 81 21.06 -20.50 9.48
C SER A 81 22.50 -20.31 9.99
N ILE A 82 23.38 -19.70 9.21
CA ILE A 82 24.73 -19.33 9.67
C ILE A 82 24.66 -18.24 10.76
N SER A 83 23.67 -17.35 10.67
CA SER A 83 23.55 -16.25 11.63
C SER A 83 23.06 -16.70 13.01
N THR A 84 22.31 -17.80 13.09
CA THR A 84 21.61 -18.22 14.32
C THR A 84 21.84 -19.68 14.73
N GLY A 85 22.35 -20.53 13.85
CA GLY A 85 22.52 -21.97 14.07
C GLY A 85 21.20 -22.78 14.04
N GLU A 86 20.05 -22.10 14.01
CA GLU A 86 18.72 -22.73 14.05
C GLU A 86 18.23 -23.15 12.65
N PRO A 87 17.27 -24.10 12.58
CA PRO A 87 16.52 -24.34 11.36
C PRO A 87 15.89 -23.02 10.89
N PRO A 88 16.06 -22.65 9.63
CA PRO A 88 15.80 -21.29 9.21
C PRO A 88 14.28 -21.01 9.21
N ALA A 89 13.87 -19.83 9.69
CA ALA A 89 12.47 -19.42 9.79
C ALA A 89 11.76 -19.32 8.42
N ILE A 90 10.63 -20.02 8.25
CA ILE A 90 9.90 -20.16 6.98
C ILE A 90 9.56 -18.78 6.37
N ALA A 91 9.98 -18.55 5.12
CA ALA A 91 9.64 -17.32 4.38
C ALA A 91 8.13 -17.24 4.12
N ARG A 92 7.51 -16.12 4.50
CA ARG A 92 6.07 -15.85 4.30
C ARG A 92 5.87 -14.63 3.38
N PRO A 93 4.86 -14.64 2.49
CA PRO A 93 4.47 -13.47 1.72
C PRO A 93 4.12 -12.28 2.60
N LYS A 94 4.55 -11.07 2.21
CA LYS A 94 4.24 -9.82 2.92
C LYS A 94 2.76 -9.43 2.93
N MET A 95 2.01 -9.87 1.92
CA MET A 95 0.59 -9.54 1.82
C MET A 95 -0.28 -10.52 2.61
N GLY A 96 -1.20 -9.95 3.39
CA GLY A 96 -2.16 -10.71 4.20
C GLY A 96 -1.62 -11.21 5.53
N GLY A 97 -0.42 -10.79 5.94
CA GLY A 97 0.03 -10.92 7.32
C GLY A 97 -0.83 -10.09 8.28
N LEU A 98 -0.89 -10.49 9.54
CA LEU A 98 -1.75 -9.85 10.56
C LEU A 98 -1.54 -8.33 10.68
N ARG A 99 -0.32 -7.84 10.40
CA ARG A 99 0.04 -6.41 10.45
C ARG A 99 -0.30 -5.63 9.18
N SER A 100 -0.40 -6.28 8.03
CA SER A 100 -0.48 -5.58 6.73
C SER A 100 -1.79 -4.81 6.57
N GLN A 101 -2.91 -5.36 7.06
CA GLN A 101 -4.21 -4.67 7.00
C GLN A 101 -4.22 -3.38 7.82
N ARG A 102 -3.69 -3.41 9.05
CA ARG A 102 -3.59 -2.21 9.90
C ARG A 102 -2.70 -1.17 9.25
N ALA A 103 -1.53 -1.58 8.76
CA ALA A 103 -0.58 -0.67 8.10
C ALA A 103 -1.18 -0.02 6.84
N ALA A 104 -1.88 -0.79 6.00
CA ALA A 104 -2.59 -0.27 4.84
C ALA A 104 -3.66 0.77 5.23
N GLY A 105 -4.42 0.50 6.30
CA GLY A 105 -5.38 1.45 6.84
C GLY A 105 -4.73 2.75 7.31
N ILE A 106 -3.63 2.69 8.06
CA ILE A 106 -2.89 3.88 8.52
C ILE A 106 -2.37 4.70 7.33
N PHE A 107 -1.76 4.03 6.36
CA PHE A 107 -1.22 4.68 5.17
C PHE A 107 -2.32 5.39 4.37
N LEU A 108 -3.45 4.72 4.14
CA LEU A 108 -4.58 5.32 3.44
C LEU A 108 -5.17 6.51 4.21
N PHE A 109 -5.29 6.40 5.54
CA PHE A 109 -5.75 7.49 6.40
C PHE A 109 -4.84 8.71 6.29
N ALA A 110 -3.52 8.52 6.35
CA ALA A 110 -2.53 9.59 6.24
C ALA A 110 -2.59 10.36 4.90
N ILE A 111 -2.98 9.69 3.82
CA ILE A 111 -3.16 10.33 2.50
C ILE A 111 -4.51 11.02 2.39
N LEU A 112 -5.58 10.40 2.90
CA LEU A 112 -6.94 10.90 2.68
C LEU A 112 -7.30 12.10 3.56
N VAL A 113 -6.70 12.23 4.74
CA VAL A 113 -6.92 13.41 5.61
C VAL A 113 -6.56 14.73 4.91
N PRO A 114 -5.34 14.93 4.37
CA PRO A 114 -5.01 16.19 3.69
C PRO A 114 -5.85 16.41 2.43
N VAL A 115 -6.22 15.35 1.70
CA VAL A 115 -7.15 15.46 0.56
C VAL A 115 -8.52 15.94 1.02
N ALA A 116 -9.09 15.35 2.08
CA ALA A 116 -10.37 15.76 2.63
C ALA A 116 -10.36 17.23 3.07
N ILE A 117 -9.27 17.68 3.70
CA ILE A 117 -9.09 19.08 4.11
C ILE A 117 -9.09 20.00 2.88
N ALA A 118 -8.26 19.70 1.87
CA ALA A 118 -8.17 20.50 0.65
C ALA A 118 -9.52 20.61 -0.08
N VAL A 119 -10.26 19.49 -0.20
CA VAL A 119 -11.57 19.48 -0.85
C VAL A 119 -12.61 20.21 0.01
N SER A 120 -12.51 20.15 1.35
CA SER A 120 -13.41 20.89 2.25
C SER A 120 -13.22 22.40 2.13
N ILE A 121 -11.99 22.88 1.95
CA ILE A 121 -11.71 24.30 1.68
C ILE A 121 -12.41 24.72 0.38
N GLY A 122 -12.20 23.98 -0.72
CA GLY A 122 -12.87 24.29 -1.99
C GLY A 122 -14.40 24.23 -1.89
N GLY A 123 -14.95 23.27 -1.12
CA GLY A 123 -16.40 23.19 -0.88
C GLY A 123 -16.94 24.33 -0.04
N TYR A 124 -16.16 24.85 0.91
CA TYR A 124 -16.51 26.04 1.66
C TYR A 124 -16.52 27.29 0.76
N ASP A 125 -15.54 27.43 -0.12
CA ASP A 125 -15.51 28.50 -1.11
C ASP A 125 -16.69 28.42 -2.08
N GLU A 126 -17.02 27.22 -2.58
CA GLU A 126 -18.21 27.00 -3.43
C GLU A 126 -19.50 27.40 -2.70
N TYR A 127 -19.65 26.99 -1.43
CA TYR A 127 -20.77 27.41 -0.59
C TYR A 127 -20.87 28.94 -0.44
N ARG A 128 -19.74 29.63 -0.23
CA ARG A 128 -19.68 31.10 -0.16
C ARG A 128 -20.08 31.75 -1.48
N TYR A 129 -19.67 31.17 -2.61
CA TYR A 129 -20.09 31.67 -3.92
C TYR A 129 -21.61 31.61 -4.12
N HIS A 130 -22.28 30.55 -3.67
CA HIS A 130 -23.74 30.40 -3.78
C HIS A 130 -24.53 31.28 -2.82
N THR A 131 -23.95 31.64 -1.67
CA THR A 131 -24.70 32.31 -0.60
C THR A 131 -24.37 33.80 -0.43
N GLY A 132 -23.20 34.25 -0.88
CA GLY A 132 -22.71 35.60 -0.57
C GLY A 132 -21.86 36.27 -1.65
N SER A 133 -21.77 35.72 -2.87
CA SER A 133 -20.97 36.34 -3.92
C SER A 133 -21.53 37.69 -4.40
N ALA A 134 -20.61 38.56 -4.82
CA ALA A 134 -20.90 39.76 -5.58
C ALA A 134 -20.46 39.59 -7.03
N SER A 135 -21.04 40.41 -7.92
CA SER A 135 -20.67 40.45 -9.32
C SER A 135 -20.05 41.80 -9.69
N ALA A 136 -19.03 41.78 -10.53
CA ALA A 136 -18.44 42.95 -11.17
C ALA A 136 -18.18 42.69 -12.65
N VAL A 137 -17.99 43.75 -13.44
CA VAL A 137 -17.52 43.63 -14.82
C VAL A 137 -16.01 43.52 -14.81
N GLY A 138 -15.50 42.37 -15.24
CA GLY A 138 -14.07 42.15 -15.46
C GLY A 138 -13.68 42.36 -16.91
N VAL A 139 -12.48 42.91 -17.11
CA VAL A 139 -11.87 43.11 -18.42
C VAL A 139 -10.70 42.15 -18.58
N VAL A 140 -10.72 41.33 -19.63
CA VAL A 140 -9.65 40.38 -19.94
C VAL A 140 -8.39 41.13 -20.35
N GLN A 141 -7.28 40.83 -19.69
CA GLN A 141 -5.95 41.37 -20.03
C GLN A 141 -5.18 40.37 -20.89
N ASP A 142 -5.18 39.11 -20.49
CA ASP A 142 -4.38 38.06 -21.11
C ASP A 142 -5.11 36.70 -21.07
N LYS A 143 -4.68 35.76 -21.90
CA LYS A 143 -5.19 34.39 -21.92
C LYS A 143 -4.08 33.37 -22.12
N ARG A 144 -4.16 32.25 -21.38
CA ARG A 144 -3.13 31.20 -21.41
C ARG A 144 -3.76 29.80 -21.41
N VAL A 145 -3.09 28.87 -22.07
CA VAL A 145 -3.39 27.43 -21.98
C VAL A 145 -2.31 26.76 -21.12
N ILE A 146 -2.72 26.02 -20.10
CA ILE A 146 -1.83 25.17 -19.30
C ILE A 146 -2.01 23.73 -19.77
N SER A 147 -0.95 23.11 -20.28
CA SER A 147 -0.98 21.69 -20.62
C SER A 147 -0.83 20.84 -19.35
N GLY A 148 -1.73 19.86 -19.19
CA GLY A 148 -1.72 18.93 -18.07
C GLY A 148 -1.86 17.48 -18.52
N ARG A 149 -1.50 16.54 -17.64
CA ARG A 149 -1.60 15.09 -17.89
C ARG A 149 -3.02 14.62 -18.24
N TYR A 150 -4.03 15.33 -17.74
CA TYR A 150 -5.45 14.99 -17.89
C TYR A 150 -6.18 15.92 -18.88
N GLY A 151 -5.45 16.74 -19.63
CA GLY A 151 -5.99 17.70 -20.58
C GLY A 151 -5.50 19.12 -20.33
N PRO A 152 -5.77 20.05 -21.27
CA PRO A 152 -5.43 21.45 -21.11
C PRO A 152 -6.43 22.19 -20.21
N THR A 153 -5.93 23.07 -19.35
CA THR A 153 -6.72 24.07 -18.62
C THR A 153 -6.63 25.41 -19.35
N TYR A 154 -7.76 26.07 -19.55
CA TYR A 154 -7.86 27.35 -20.26
C TYR A 154 -8.09 28.47 -19.26
N GLU A 155 -7.15 29.40 -19.13
CA GLU A 155 -7.21 30.47 -18.13
C GLU A 155 -7.31 31.86 -18.79
N LEU A 156 -8.11 32.73 -18.18
CA LEU A 156 -8.15 34.15 -18.48
C LEU A 156 -7.57 34.93 -17.30
N THR A 157 -6.68 35.89 -17.59
CA THR A 157 -6.28 36.92 -16.63
C THR A 157 -7.19 38.12 -16.84
N TYR A 158 -7.85 38.58 -15.79
CA TYR A 158 -8.80 39.69 -15.85
C TYR A 158 -8.60 40.68 -14.71
N VAL A 159 -9.09 41.89 -14.95
CA VAL A 159 -9.10 42.98 -13.96
C VAL A 159 -10.54 43.39 -13.70
N PHE A 160 -10.92 43.54 -12.44
CA PHE A 160 -12.24 44.01 -12.05
C PHE A 160 -12.14 45.00 -10.88
N VAL A 161 -13.19 45.80 -10.69
CA VAL A 161 -13.30 46.75 -9.58
C VAL A 161 -14.32 46.19 -8.60
N ASP A 162 -13.94 46.09 -7.32
CA ASP A 162 -14.85 45.62 -6.27
C ASP A 162 -15.84 46.71 -5.83
N ARG A 163 -16.74 46.36 -4.89
CA ARG A 163 -17.75 47.29 -4.34
C ARG A 163 -17.14 48.50 -3.61
N THR A 164 -15.89 48.41 -3.19
CA THR A 164 -15.17 49.49 -2.49
C THR A 164 -14.37 50.38 -3.44
N GLY A 165 -14.35 50.05 -4.74
CA GLY A 165 -13.61 50.79 -5.76
C GLY A 165 -12.16 50.31 -5.93
N VAL A 166 -11.75 49.23 -5.25
CA VAL A 166 -10.39 48.69 -5.37
C VAL A 166 -10.30 47.81 -6.63
N ILE A 167 -9.20 48.00 -7.36
CA ILE A 167 -8.90 47.24 -8.59
C ILE A 167 -8.19 45.95 -8.20
N HIS A 168 -8.75 44.82 -8.64
CA HIS A 168 -8.18 43.48 -8.44
C HIS A 168 -7.78 42.88 -9.79
N THR A 169 -6.64 42.21 -9.82
CA THR A 169 -6.18 41.43 -10.97
C THR A 169 -6.11 39.98 -10.55
N ASP A 170 -6.81 39.11 -11.27
CA ASP A 170 -6.89 37.69 -10.92
C ASP A 170 -6.92 36.80 -12.17
N ARG A 171 -6.84 35.48 -11.96
CA ARG A 171 -6.88 34.47 -13.00
C ARG A 171 -7.97 33.46 -12.70
N GLY A 172 -8.76 33.14 -13.70
CA GLY A 172 -9.79 32.11 -13.60
C GLY A 172 -9.73 31.16 -14.79
N ASP A 173 -9.88 29.87 -14.52
CA ASP A 173 -10.13 28.88 -15.55
C ASP A 173 -11.55 29.01 -16.10
N VAL A 174 -11.68 28.82 -17.40
CA VAL A 174 -12.94 28.95 -18.14
C VAL A 174 -13.15 27.76 -19.07
N PRO A 175 -14.40 27.46 -19.47
CA PRO A 175 -14.66 26.49 -20.51
C PRO A 175 -13.94 26.88 -21.82
N ARG A 176 -13.54 25.87 -22.60
CA ARG A 176 -12.86 26.06 -23.89
C ARG A 176 -13.61 27.03 -24.81
N ALA A 177 -14.94 26.91 -24.88
CA ALA A 177 -15.78 27.78 -25.71
C ALA A 177 -15.65 29.27 -25.30
N THR A 178 -15.61 29.56 -23.99
CA THR A 178 -15.39 30.91 -23.46
C THR A 178 -13.99 31.41 -23.80
N TYR A 179 -12.97 30.56 -23.64
CA TYR A 179 -11.58 30.91 -23.96
C TYR A 179 -11.34 31.24 -25.44
N ASP A 180 -11.97 30.47 -26.33
CA ASP A 180 -11.83 30.64 -27.78
C ASP A 180 -12.48 31.96 -28.24
N GLN A 181 -13.56 32.39 -27.58
CA GLN A 181 -14.26 33.66 -27.85
C GLN A 181 -13.60 34.87 -27.18
N ALA A 182 -12.90 34.67 -26.06
CA ALA A 182 -12.27 35.74 -25.30
C ALA A 182 -11.10 36.38 -26.07
N ARG A 183 -11.07 37.72 -26.03
CA ARG A 183 -9.99 38.58 -26.53
C ARG A 183 -9.54 39.53 -25.42
N THR A 184 -8.33 40.05 -25.51
CA THR A 184 -7.92 41.17 -24.65
C THR A 184 -8.91 42.34 -24.82
N GLY A 185 -9.37 42.89 -23.70
CA GLY A 185 -10.43 43.90 -23.66
C GLY A 185 -11.85 43.35 -23.59
N SER A 186 -12.06 42.04 -23.79
CA SER A 186 -13.38 41.41 -23.62
C SER A 186 -13.90 41.61 -22.19
N ARG A 187 -15.21 41.84 -22.07
CA ARG A 187 -15.89 42.04 -20.79
C ARG A 187 -16.65 40.78 -20.40
N TYR A 188 -16.39 40.29 -19.20
CA TYR A 188 -17.11 39.16 -18.61
C TYR A 188 -17.60 39.52 -17.21
N THR A 189 -18.69 38.89 -16.78
CA THR A 189 -19.15 39.01 -15.39
C THR A 189 -18.24 38.16 -14.51
N ILE A 190 -17.61 38.79 -13.53
CA ILE A 190 -16.78 38.14 -12.52
C ILE A 190 -17.57 38.04 -11.24
N GLN A 191 -17.68 36.83 -10.70
CA GLN A 191 -18.15 36.59 -9.33
C GLN A 191 -16.95 36.63 -8.39
N TYR A 192 -17.08 37.30 -7.26
CA TYR A 192 -16.06 37.34 -6.22
C TYR A 192 -16.70 37.36 -4.83
N LEU A 193 -15.92 37.03 -3.81
CA LEU A 193 -16.37 37.05 -2.42
C LEU A 193 -16.09 38.45 -1.81
N PRO A 194 -17.11 39.21 -1.33
CA PRO A 194 -16.89 40.58 -0.87
C PRO A 194 -15.95 40.73 0.33
N ASP A 195 -15.91 39.71 1.19
CA ASP A 195 -15.06 39.61 2.37
C ASP A 195 -13.64 39.13 2.05
N ASP A 196 -13.45 38.50 0.88
CA ASP A 196 -12.14 38.13 0.34
C ASP A 196 -12.14 38.24 -1.20
N PRO A 197 -11.95 39.45 -1.77
CA PRO A 197 -12.01 39.67 -3.22
C PRO A 197 -10.92 38.97 -4.02
N SER A 198 -9.89 38.41 -3.35
CA SER A 198 -8.87 37.57 -3.98
C SER A 198 -9.42 36.22 -4.44
N LEU A 199 -10.58 35.81 -3.91
CA LEU A 199 -11.34 34.67 -4.40
C LEU A 199 -12.35 35.17 -5.43
N SER A 200 -11.97 35.05 -6.70
CA SER A 200 -12.83 35.41 -7.83
C SER A 200 -12.89 34.31 -8.90
N ARG A 201 -13.97 34.30 -9.68
CA ARG A 201 -14.17 33.41 -10.81
C ARG A 201 -15.03 34.05 -11.90
N VAL A 202 -14.86 33.61 -13.13
CA VAL A 202 -15.78 34.00 -14.21
C VAL A 202 -17.16 33.36 -13.98
N LEU A 203 -18.23 34.15 -14.13
CA LEU A 203 -19.60 33.69 -13.93
C LEU A 203 -19.91 32.44 -14.80
N GLY A 204 -20.60 31.47 -14.20
CA GLY A 204 -21.00 30.23 -14.87
C GLY A 204 -20.07 29.04 -14.59
N LYS A 205 -18.97 29.26 -13.86
CA LYS A 205 -18.20 28.18 -13.26
C LYS A 205 -18.94 27.61 -12.03
N ASP A 206 -19.12 26.30 -12.02
CA ASP A 206 -19.74 25.56 -10.92
C ASP A 206 -18.94 24.28 -10.64
N ASP A 207 -18.23 24.28 -9.52
CA ASP A 207 -17.42 23.13 -9.07
C ASP A 207 -18.17 22.25 -8.06
N THR A 208 -19.47 22.48 -7.83
CA THR A 208 -20.25 21.77 -6.81
C THR A 208 -20.21 20.26 -6.99
N LEU A 209 -20.46 19.77 -8.22
CA LEU A 209 -20.44 18.34 -8.53
C LEU A 209 -19.06 17.68 -8.35
N PRO A 210 -17.96 18.19 -8.95
CA PRO A 210 -16.65 17.59 -8.74
C PRO A 210 -16.20 17.64 -7.28
N ILE A 211 -16.48 18.74 -6.55
CA ILE A 211 -16.18 18.84 -5.12
C ILE A 211 -16.99 17.80 -4.33
N ALA A 212 -18.30 17.68 -4.57
CA ALA A 212 -19.15 16.70 -3.90
C ALA A 212 -18.68 15.26 -4.15
N GLY A 213 -18.29 14.94 -5.39
CA GLY A 213 -17.72 13.65 -5.75
C GLY A 213 -16.41 13.35 -5.01
N LEU A 214 -15.49 14.31 -4.96
CA LEU A 214 -14.23 14.19 -4.23
C LEU A 214 -14.45 14.08 -2.72
N MET A 215 -15.41 14.81 -2.15
CA MET A 215 -15.79 14.71 -0.74
C MET A 215 -16.33 13.33 -0.40
N ALA A 216 -17.27 12.81 -1.20
CA ALA A 216 -17.83 11.48 -1.00
C ALA A 216 -16.74 10.40 -1.06
N PHE A 217 -15.81 10.50 -2.01
CA PHE A 217 -14.66 9.62 -2.11
C PHE A 217 -13.76 9.70 -0.87
N ALA A 218 -13.43 10.91 -0.41
CA ALA A 218 -12.59 11.13 0.76
C ALA A 218 -13.25 10.55 2.03
N ILE A 219 -14.54 10.80 2.25
CA ILE A 219 -15.30 10.27 3.39
C ILE A 219 -15.32 8.74 3.36
N PHE A 220 -15.67 8.14 2.22
CA PHE A 220 -15.71 6.69 2.08
C PHE A 220 -14.34 6.06 2.35
N GLY A 221 -13.28 6.63 1.78
CA GLY A 221 -11.92 6.16 1.99
C GLY A 221 -11.47 6.30 3.45
N LEU A 222 -11.81 7.39 4.13
CA LEU A 222 -11.53 7.58 5.55
C LEU A 222 -12.25 6.54 6.41
N CYS A 223 -13.54 6.29 6.17
CA CYS A 223 -14.31 5.24 6.84
C CYS A 223 -13.68 3.86 6.62
N TYR A 224 -13.31 3.52 5.39
CA TYR A 224 -12.65 2.26 5.07
C TYR A 224 -11.29 2.13 5.77
N SER A 225 -10.50 3.21 5.80
CA SER A 225 -9.19 3.22 6.46
C SER A 225 -9.32 3.00 7.98
N ALA A 226 -10.27 3.66 8.65
CA ALA A 226 -10.57 3.46 10.06
C ALA A 226 -11.02 2.01 10.35
N TYR A 227 -11.91 1.46 9.51
CA TYR A 227 -12.29 0.06 9.58
C TYR A 227 -11.08 -0.88 9.46
N ALA A 228 -10.20 -0.66 8.49
CA ALA A 228 -9.01 -1.48 8.29
C ALA A 228 -8.03 -1.41 9.48
N ILE A 229 -7.87 -0.23 10.09
CA ILE A 229 -7.05 -0.05 11.30
C ILE A 229 -7.64 -0.85 12.47
N VAL A 230 -8.94 -0.71 12.73
CA VAL A 230 -9.63 -1.39 13.84
C VAL A 230 -9.65 -2.90 13.63
N ALA A 231 -10.06 -3.37 12.45
CA ALA A 231 -10.12 -4.78 12.11
C ALA A 231 -8.72 -5.42 12.16
N GLY A 232 -7.69 -4.75 11.62
CA GLY A 232 -6.31 -5.22 11.69
C GLY A 232 -5.78 -5.27 13.14
N SER A 233 -6.10 -4.27 13.96
CA SER A 233 -5.72 -4.25 15.37
C SER A 233 -6.38 -5.37 16.17
N ARG A 234 -7.67 -5.64 15.91
CA ARG A 234 -8.41 -6.77 16.51
C ARG A 234 -7.79 -8.11 16.12
N ARG A 235 -7.45 -8.31 14.84
CA ARG A 235 -6.77 -9.53 14.37
C ARG A 235 -5.41 -9.73 15.03
N LEU A 236 -4.63 -8.66 15.18
CA LEU A 236 -3.34 -8.71 15.88
C LEU A 236 -3.49 -9.06 17.36
N ALA A 237 -4.48 -8.47 18.04
CA ALA A 237 -4.76 -8.78 19.44
C ALA A 237 -5.21 -10.24 19.61
N ALA A 238 -6.09 -10.74 18.73
CA ALA A 238 -6.52 -12.13 18.72
C ALA A 238 -5.34 -13.08 18.50
N ALA A 239 -4.48 -12.81 17.50
CA ALA A 239 -3.32 -13.65 17.24
C ALA A 239 -2.31 -13.66 18.41
N LYS A 240 -2.06 -12.51 19.04
CA LYS A 240 -1.22 -12.43 20.25
C LYS A 240 -1.82 -13.23 21.41
N ARG A 241 -3.15 -13.16 21.58
CA ARG A 241 -3.87 -13.90 22.61
C ARG A 241 -3.79 -15.41 22.35
N ILE A 242 -4.11 -15.87 21.16
CA ILE A 242 -3.97 -17.29 20.77
C ILE A 242 -2.53 -17.78 20.96
N ALA A 243 -1.53 -16.98 20.63
CA ALA A 243 -0.14 -17.35 20.85
C ALA A 243 0.21 -17.51 22.35
N ALA A 244 -0.48 -16.80 23.25
CA ALA A 244 -0.25 -16.84 24.68
C ALA A 244 -1.06 -17.91 25.42
N VAL A 245 -2.32 -18.13 25.04
CA VAL A 245 -3.27 -19.01 25.76
C VAL A 245 -3.90 -20.10 24.90
N GLY A 246 -3.53 -20.18 23.62
CA GLY A 246 -4.17 -21.08 22.66
C GLY A 246 -3.89 -22.54 22.97
N GLN A 247 -4.93 -23.36 22.87
CA GLN A 247 -4.83 -24.79 23.04
C GLN A 247 -4.68 -25.48 21.66
N PRO A 248 -3.80 -26.49 21.53
CA PRO A 248 -3.64 -27.22 20.29
C PRO A 248 -4.85 -28.12 20.04
N VAL A 249 -5.49 -27.94 18.89
CA VAL A 249 -6.60 -28.78 18.40
C VAL A 249 -6.21 -29.39 17.06
N THR A 250 -6.61 -30.64 16.83
CA THR A 250 -6.47 -31.28 15.52
C THR A 250 -7.58 -30.78 14.60
N ALA A 251 -7.19 -30.08 13.54
CA ALA A 251 -8.06 -29.67 12.45
C ALA A 251 -7.84 -30.56 11.23
N THR A 252 -8.79 -30.55 10.29
CA THR A 252 -8.67 -31.21 8.99
C THR A 252 -8.55 -30.14 7.91
N VAL A 253 -7.55 -30.26 7.05
CA VAL A 253 -7.38 -29.37 5.89
C VAL A 253 -8.54 -29.58 4.92
N THR A 254 -9.32 -28.55 4.66
CA THR A 254 -10.50 -28.61 3.78
C THR A 254 -10.20 -28.11 2.38
N LYS A 255 -9.29 -27.13 2.24
CA LYS A 255 -8.96 -26.55 0.93
C LYS A 255 -7.58 -25.91 0.92
N LEU A 256 -6.89 -26.03 -0.21
CA LEU A 256 -5.70 -25.24 -0.52
C LEU A 256 -6.08 -24.21 -1.58
N LYS A 257 -6.15 -22.93 -1.19
CA LYS A 257 -6.53 -21.85 -2.10
C LYS A 257 -5.27 -21.20 -2.67
N GLN A 258 -5.02 -21.42 -3.96
CA GLN A 258 -3.95 -20.74 -4.67
C GLN A 258 -4.43 -19.37 -5.16
N VAL A 259 -3.60 -18.34 -4.99
CA VAL A 259 -3.87 -16.97 -5.44
C VAL A 259 -2.57 -16.42 -6.01
N ASP A 260 -2.61 -15.94 -7.25
CA ASP A 260 -1.52 -15.15 -7.81
C ASP A 260 -1.72 -13.67 -7.45
N ILE A 261 -0.78 -13.12 -6.70
CA ILE A 261 -0.86 -11.75 -6.21
C ILE A 261 0.19 -10.93 -6.94
N ARG A 262 -0.25 -9.90 -7.68
CA ARG A 262 0.66 -8.99 -8.41
C ARG A 262 1.74 -8.42 -7.48
N GLY A 263 3.00 -8.58 -7.88
CA GLY A 263 4.16 -8.11 -7.12
C GLY A 263 4.58 -9.03 -5.96
N VAL A 264 3.87 -10.13 -5.69
CA VAL A 264 4.22 -11.17 -4.70
C VAL A 264 4.38 -12.55 -5.34
N GLY A 265 3.66 -12.81 -6.44
CA GLY A 265 3.65 -14.07 -7.16
C GLY A 265 2.63 -15.06 -6.62
N LYS A 266 2.83 -16.34 -6.95
CA LYS A 266 1.94 -17.43 -6.52
C LYS A 266 2.00 -17.61 -5.01
N THR A 267 0.85 -17.52 -4.37
CA THR A 267 0.67 -17.76 -2.94
C THR A 267 -0.40 -18.83 -2.72
N VAL A 268 -0.34 -19.49 -1.58
CA VAL A 268 -1.31 -20.50 -1.16
C VAL A 268 -1.85 -20.12 0.21
N THR A 269 -3.11 -20.43 0.49
CA THR A 269 -3.65 -20.42 1.85
C THR A 269 -4.31 -21.75 2.17
N VAL A 270 -4.07 -22.25 3.37
CA VAL A 270 -4.72 -23.44 3.90
C VAL A 270 -6.02 -23.04 4.59
N GLU A 271 -7.14 -23.58 4.14
CA GLU A 271 -8.41 -23.55 4.88
C GLU A 271 -8.58 -24.88 5.59
N TYR A 272 -9.08 -24.84 6.82
CA TYR A 272 -9.23 -26.01 7.67
C TYR A 272 -10.53 -25.93 8.47
N ALA A 273 -10.99 -27.09 8.92
CA ALA A 273 -12.14 -27.21 9.83
C ALA A 273 -11.73 -27.97 11.09
N TYR A 274 -12.27 -27.56 12.23
CA TYR A 274 -12.02 -28.19 13.53
C TYR A 274 -13.30 -28.17 14.37
N ASN A 275 -13.37 -29.03 15.38
CA ASN A 275 -14.42 -28.96 16.38
C ASN A 275 -13.89 -28.14 17.56
N ASP A 276 -14.64 -27.13 17.99
CA ASP A 276 -14.30 -26.37 19.18
C ASP A 276 -14.51 -27.18 20.46
N PRO A 277 -14.02 -26.73 21.63
CA PRO A 277 -14.22 -27.44 22.89
C PRO A 277 -15.69 -27.71 23.27
N PHE A 278 -16.64 -27.03 22.62
CA PHE A 278 -18.07 -27.21 22.82
C PHE A 278 -18.72 -28.12 21.75
N GLY A 279 -17.91 -28.79 20.93
CA GLY A 279 -18.36 -29.72 19.88
C GLY A 279 -18.92 -29.04 18.63
N ARG A 280 -18.79 -27.71 18.49
CA ARG A 280 -19.28 -27.02 17.28
C ARG A 280 -18.21 -27.02 16.20
N SER A 281 -18.61 -27.35 14.98
CA SER A 281 -17.71 -27.29 13.84
C SER A 281 -17.42 -25.84 13.46
N ARG A 282 -16.14 -25.50 13.39
CA ARG A 282 -15.60 -24.19 13.03
C ARG A 282 -14.72 -24.32 11.80
N LYS A 283 -14.55 -23.21 11.09
CA LYS A 283 -13.65 -23.09 9.96
C LYS A 283 -12.63 -22.01 10.25
N GLY A 284 -11.38 -22.29 9.91
CA GLY A 284 -10.27 -21.36 10.02
C GLY A 284 -9.52 -21.25 8.71
N ARG A 285 -8.70 -20.20 8.61
CA ARG A 285 -7.84 -19.94 7.47
C ARG A 285 -6.45 -19.60 7.97
N GLY A 286 -5.45 -20.29 7.43
CA GLY A 286 -4.05 -20.06 7.73
C GLY A 286 -3.51 -18.77 7.10
N PRO A 287 -2.25 -18.43 7.39
CA PRO A 287 -1.58 -17.33 6.72
C PRO A 287 -1.34 -17.63 5.24
N PHE A 288 -1.05 -16.60 4.45
CA PHE A 288 -0.48 -16.81 3.12
C PHE A 288 0.89 -17.48 3.25
N MET A 289 1.17 -18.41 2.35
CA MET A 289 2.43 -19.13 2.24
C MET A 289 2.85 -19.28 0.78
N TYR A 290 4.13 -19.52 0.54
CA TYR A 290 4.60 -19.88 -0.80
C TYR A 290 4.23 -21.34 -1.14
N PRO A 291 4.10 -21.70 -2.43
CA PRO A 291 3.72 -23.05 -2.85
C PRO A 291 4.61 -24.16 -2.29
N SER A 292 5.92 -23.91 -2.16
CA SER A 292 6.88 -24.85 -1.57
C SER A 292 6.51 -25.23 -0.13
N GLU A 293 6.11 -24.26 0.68
CA GLU A 293 5.66 -24.50 2.05
C GLU A 293 4.32 -25.27 2.08
N SER A 294 3.44 -25.01 1.11
CA SER A 294 2.13 -25.66 1.07
C SER A 294 2.19 -27.16 0.76
N ALA A 295 3.30 -27.64 0.20
CA ALA A 295 3.48 -29.04 -0.19
C ALA A 295 3.36 -30.03 0.99
N LYS A 296 3.56 -29.55 2.23
CA LYS A 296 3.38 -30.34 3.46
C LYS A 296 1.91 -30.59 3.82
N TYR A 297 0.98 -29.85 3.22
CA TYR A 297 -0.45 -29.96 3.49
C TYR A 297 -1.15 -30.70 2.36
N ARG A 298 -2.08 -31.59 2.71
CA ARG A 298 -2.97 -32.28 1.75
C ARG A 298 -4.42 -32.10 2.18
N VAL A 299 -5.33 -31.94 1.22
CA VAL A 299 -6.76 -31.91 1.55
C VAL A 299 -7.15 -33.23 2.23
N GLY A 300 -7.88 -33.14 3.34
CA GLY A 300 -8.23 -34.28 4.20
C GLY A 300 -7.16 -34.67 5.24
N SER A 301 -5.94 -34.12 5.15
CA SER A 301 -4.90 -34.41 6.15
C SER A 301 -5.15 -33.66 7.48
N PRO A 302 -4.77 -34.27 8.62
CA PRO A 302 -4.82 -33.61 9.91
C PRO A 302 -3.73 -32.53 10.01
N VAL A 303 -4.06 -31.43 10.67
CA VAL A 303 -3.13 -30.33 10.96
C VAL A 303 -3.37 -29.81 12.37
N ARG A 304 -2.31 -29.42 13.08
CA ARG A 304 -2.42 -28.79 14.40
C ARG A 304 -2.67 -27.30 14.26
N VAL A 305 -3.72 -26.82 14.92
CA VAL A 305 -4.05 -25.39 15.00
C VAL A 305 -4.19 -24.99 16.46
N LEU A 306 -3.90 -23.73 16.78
CA LEU A 306 -4.15 -23.18 18.09
C LEU A 306 -5.52 -22.52 18.09
N VAL A 307 -6.33 -22.81 19.10
CA VAL A 307 -7.67 -22.24 19.29
C VAL A 307 -7.71 -21.53 20.64
N ASP A 308 -8.31 -20.34 20.68
CA ASP A 308 -8.59 -19.65 21.93
C ASP A 308 -9.80 -20.30 22.63
N PRO A 309 -9.65 -20.93 23.81
CA PRO A 309 -10.74 -21.65 24.46
C PRO A 309 -11.90 -20.72 24.88
N ASP A 310 -11.61 -19.45 25.20
CA ASP A 310 -12.64 -18.46 25.56
C ASP A 310 -13.28 -17.81 24.32
N ARG A 311 -12.59 -17.91 23.17
CA ARG A 311 -13.07 -17.40 21.87
C ARG A 311 -12.87 -18.47 20.79
N PRO A 312 -13.65 -19.55 20.81
CA PRO A 312 -13.45 -20.72 19.94
C PRO A 312 -13.62 -20.45 18.44
N GLY A 313 -14.02 -19.24 18.04
CA GLY A 313 -14.01 -18.81 16.63
C GLY A 313 -12.64 -18.30 16.15
N ASP A 314 -11.77 -17.90 17.08
CA ASP A 314 -10.43 -17.39 16.80
C ASP A 314 -9.45 -18.58 16.79
N SER A 315 -8.79 -18.79 15.64
CA SER A 315 -7.81 -19.87 15.45
C SER A 315 -6.59 -19.40 14.67
N LEU A 316 -5.45 -20.04 14.94
CA LEU A 316 -4.17 -19.75 14.30
C LEU A 316 -3.54 -21.06 13.82
N LEU A 317 -3.17 -21.09 12.53
CA LEU A 317 -2.26 -22.10 12.00
C LEU A 317 -0.83 -21.55 12.13
N PRO A 318 0.04 -22.16 12.96
CA PRO A 318 1.43 -21.74 13.10
C PRO A 318 2.23 -21.85 11.78
#